data_AF-A0A7X8HG98-F1
#
_entry.id   AF-A0A7X8HG98-F1
#
_cell.length_a   1.000
_cell.length_b   1.000
_cell.length_c   1.000
_cell.angle_alpha   90.00
_cell.angle_beta   90.00
_cell.angle_gamma   90.00
#
_symmetry.space_group_name_H-M   'P 1'
#
loop_
_entity.id
_entity.type
_entity.pdbx_description
1 polymer ?
#
loop_
_entity_poly.entity_id
_entity_poly.type
_entity_poly.pdbx_seq_one_letter_code
_entity_poly.pdbx_strand_id
1 'polypeptide(L)'
;MKVFKKLKGFKYYCIPFEESYLDLLLKFYHENKEKILSIGKLLGYEDISEDRVFFENILPRLENILDMKGRNDYQDICLRFFERIAEKYKVERFKIYRAEDFIKIIIEKFKENPTSYIKNVPGFIKHNKILSLAVKEDLIVEIFADLFV
;
A
#
# COMPACT_ATOMS: atom_id res chain seq x y z
N MET A 1 9.00 -11.36 20.68
CA MET A 1 7.54 -11.16 20.88
C MET A 1 6.70 -11.39 19.61
N LYS A 2 7.04 -10.78 18.44
CA LYS A 2 6.30 -11.01 17.17
C LYS A 2 6.25 -12.48 16.73
N VAL A 3 7.41 -13.14 16.70
CA VAL A 3 7.53 -14.55 16.29
C VAL A 3 6.68 -15.49 17.16
N PHE A 4 6.66 -15.28 18.48
CA PHE A 4 5.89 -16.10 19.41
C PHE A 4 4.38 -15.94 19.27
N LYS A 5 3.89 -14.78 18.82
CA LYS A 5 2.47 -14.48 18.63
C LYS A 5 2.02 -14.51 17.16
N LYS A 6 2.88 -14.98 16.24
CA LYS A 6 2.64 -14.99 14.78
C LYS A 6 2.13 -13.64 14.23
N LEU A 7 2.60 -12.54 14.81
CA LEU A 7 2.20 -11.19 14.39
C LEU A 7 2.95 -10.80 13.11
N LYS A 8 2.24 -10.14 12.20
CA LYS A 8 2.78 -9.50 10.99
C LYS A 8 3.05 -8.01 11.21
N GLY A 9 3.58 -7.36 10.17
CA GLY A 9 3.99 -5.96 10.17
C GLY A 9 5.48 -5.79 10.46
N PHE A 10 6.05 -4.67 10.05
CA PHE A 10 7.46 -4.36 10.23
C PHE A 10 7.68 -3.43 11.41
N LYS A 11 7.09 -2.24 11.38
CA LYS A 11 7.15 -1.27 12.49
C LYS A 11 5.96 -1.41 13.44
N TYR A 12 4.84 -1.94 12.98
CA TYR A 12 3.62 -2.14 13.76
C TYR A 12 3.40 -3.63 14.05
N TYR A 13 2.47 -3.95 14.94
CA TYR A 13 2.20 -5.30 15.40
C TYR A 13 0.75 -5.66 15.04
N CYS A 14 0.57 -6.44 13.98
CA CYS A 14 -0.75 -6.80 13.47
C CYS A 14 -0.98 -8.30 13.62
N ILE A 15 -2.11 -8.67 14.22
CA ILE A 15 -2.67 -10.01 14.10
C ILE A 15 -3.10 -10.15 12.63
N PRO A 16 -2.62 -11.17 11.90
CA PRO A 16 -2.93 -11.32 10.48
C PRO A 16 -4.43 -11.56 10.24
N PHE A 17 -4.88 -11.36 8.99
CA PHE A 17 -6.21 -11.79 8.56
C PHE A 17 -6.36 -13.30 8.77
N GLU A 18 -7.51 -13.72 9.28
CA GLU A 18 -7.84 -15.14 9.44
C GLU A 18 -8.27 -15.76 8.09
N GLU A 19 -8.94 -14.96 7.25
CA GLU A 19 -9.37 -15.34 5.91
C GLU A 19 -8.21 -15.37 4.91
N SER A 20 -8.41 -16.07 3.80
CA SER A 20 -7.49 -16.07 2.65
C SER A 20 -7.25 -14.64 2.17
N TYR A 21 -6.02 -14.16 2.36
CA TYR A 21 -5.67 -12.80 1.97
C TYR A 21 -5.71 -12.60 0.44
N LEU A 22 -5.51 -13.67 -0.32
CA LEU A 22 -5.65 -13.63 -1.78
C LEU A 22 -7.10 -13.35 -2.19
N ASP A 23 -8.08 -13.97 -1.53
CA ASP A 23 -9.50 -13.75 -1.82
C ASP A 23 -9.92 -12.32 -1.45
N LEU A 24 -9.39 -11.79 -0.34
CA LEU A 24 -9.57 -10.39 0.04
C LEU A 24 -8.99 -9.43 -1.01
N LEU A 25 -7.81 -9.73 -1.57
CA LEU A 25 -7.20 -8.93 -2.63
C LEU A 25 -7.97 -9.00 -3.95
N LEU A 26 -8.49 -10.18 -4.31
CA LEU A 26 -9.33 -10.34 -5.51
C LEU A 26 -10.61 -9.54 -5.37
N LYS A 27 -11.27 -9.63 -4.21
CA LYS A 27 -12.45 -8.81 -3.90
C LYS A 27 -12.13 -7.32 -3.98
N PHE A 28 -11.03 -6.89 -3.36
CA PHE A 28 -10.57 -5.50 -3.44
C PHE A 28 -10.32 -5.06 -4.90
N TYR A 29 -9.68 -5.91 -5.71
CA TYR A 29 -9.45 -5.64 -7.12
C TYR A 29 -10.75 -5.41 -7.89
N HIS A 30 -11.72 -6.31 -7.73
CA HIS A 30 -13.01 -6.18 -8.41
C HIS A 30 -13.80 -4.95 -7.96
N GLU A 31 -13.80 -4.64 -6.66
CA GLU A 31 -14.50 -3.47 -6.11
C GLU A 31 -13.84 -2.13 -6.49
N ASN A 32 -12.54 -2.12 -6.78
CA ASN A 32 -11.75 -0.90 -7.00
C ASN A 32 -11.06 -0.88 -8.37
N LYS A 33 -11.58 -1.63 -9.36
CA LYS A 33 -10.93 -1.84 -10.66
C LYS A 33 -10.49 -0.53 -11.32
N GLU A 34 -11.39 0.44 -11.44
CA GLU A 34 -11.08 1.75 -12.06
C GLU A 34 -9.95 2.51 -11.36
N LYS A 35 -9.94 2.50 -10.02
CA LYS A 35 -8.87 3.12 -9.23
C LYS A 35 -7.55 2.41 -9.45
N ILE A 36 -7.55 1.08 -9.47
CA ILE A 36 -6.36 0.28 -9.73
C ILE A 36 -5.81 0.52 -11.14
N LEU A 37 -6.68 0.64 -12.16
CA LEU A 37 -6.26 1.02 -13.51
C LEU A 37 -5.67 2.43 -13.54
N SER A 38 -6.24 3.38 -12.79
CA SER A 38 -5.67 4.73 -12.62
C SER A 38 -4.27 4.68 -12.02
N ILE A 39 -4.06 3.88 -10.97
CA ILE A 39 -2.73 3.65 -10.38
C ILE A 39 -1.77 3.02 -11.40
N GLY A 40 -2.26 2.08 -12.22
CA GLY A 40 -1.50 1.49 -13.31
C GLY A 40 -0.95 2.56 -14.25
N LYS A 41 -1.83 3.44 -14.75
CA LYS A 41 -1.46 4.58 -15.61
C LYS A 41 -0.50 5.55 -14.92
N LEU A 42 -0.78 5.91 -13.67
CA LEU A 42 0.09 6.77 -12.84
C LEU A 42 1.52 6.23 -12.71
N LEU A 43 1.69 4.91 -12.75
CA LEU A 43 2.97 4.21 -12.69
C LEU A 43 3.57 3.89 -14.08
N GLY A 44 2.90 4.29 -15.17
CA GLY A 44 3.34 4.10 -16.55
C GLY A 44 2.97 2.73 -17.17
N TYR A 45 1.89 2.10 -16.70
CA TYR A 45 1.41 0.79 -17.16
C TYR A 45 0.13 0.91 -18.01
N GLU A 46 0.17 1.65 -19.12
CA GLU A 46 -1.01 1.99 -19.93
C GLU A 46 -1.43 0.88 -20.91
N ASP A 47 -0.48 0.10 -21.42
CA ASP A 47 -0.69 -0.93 -22.46
C ASP A 47 -0.70 -2.37 -21.92
N ILE A 48 -1.10 -2.57 -20.66
CA ILE A 48 -1.08 -3.87 -19.99
C ILE A 48 -2.50 -4.39 -19.82
N SER A 49 -2.67 -5.71 -19.89
CA SER A 49 -3.92 -6.39 -19.56
C SER A 49 -4.43 -5.96 -18.18
N GLU A 50 -5.67 -5.50 -18.15
CA GLU A 50 -6.34 -5.03 -16.93
C GLU A 50 -6.30 -6.06 -15.81
N ASP A 51 -6.49 -7.35 -16.15
CA ASP A 51 -6.51 -8.45 -15.17
C ASP A 51 -5.13 -8.75 -14.57
N ARG A 52 -4.05 -8.38 -15.27
CA ARG A 52 -2.67 -8.63 -14.84
C ARG A 52 -2.06 -7.46 -14.08
N VAL A 53 -2.50 -6.23 -14.37
CA VAL A 53 -1.80 -5.02 -13.92
C VAL A 53 -1.69 -4.94 -12.40
N PHE A 54 -2.68 -5.43 -11.65
CA PHE A 54 -2.64 -5.36 -10.19
C PHE A 54 -1.56 -6.26 -9.59
N PHE A 55 -1.59 -7.55 -9.95
CA PHE A 55 -0.73 -8.57 -9.36
C PHE A 55 0.69 -8.58 -9.94
N GLU A 56 0.84 -8.26 -11.23
CA GLU A 56 2.13 -8.39 -11.91
C GLU A 56 2.89 -7.07 -12.04
N ASN A 57 2.21 -5.94 -11.91
CA ASN A 57 2.82 -4.63 -12.08
C ASN A 57 2.73 -3.77 -10.81
N ILE A 58 1.53 -3.54 -10.28
CA ILE A 58 1.33 -2.63 -9.14
C ILE A 58 1.88 -3.21 -7.84
N LEU A 59 1.53 -4.44 -7.47
CA LEU A 59 2.02 -5.06 -6.23
C LEU A 59 3.55 -5.22 -6.21
N PRO A 60 4.22 -5.73 -7.26
CA PRO A 60 5.69 -5.79 -7.31
C PRO A 60 6.34 -4.40 -7.30
N ARG A 61 5.68 -3.41 -7.92
CA ARG A 61 6.14 -2.02 -7.91
C ARG A 61 6.05 -1.41 -6.50
N LEU A 62 4.96 -1.66 -5.78
CA LEU A 62 4.80 -1.27 -4.39
C LEU A 62 5.86 -1.93 -3.51
N GLU A 63 6.12 -3.23 -3.67
CA GLU A 63 7.18 -3.92 -2.93
C GLU A 63 8.53 -3.20 -3.07
N ASN A 64 8.89 -2.81 -4.30
CA ASN A 64 10.13 -2.09 -4.60
C ASN A 64 10.17 -0.69 -3.93
N ILE A 65 9.11 0.11 -4.09
CA ILE A 65 9.01 1.46 -3.50
C ILE A 65 9.05 1.39 -1.96
N LEU A 66 8.49 0.32 -1.37
CA LEU A 66 8.48 0.09 0.06
C LEU A 66 9.81 -0.44 0.62
N ASP A 67 10.80 -0.70 -0.24
CA ASP A 67 12.15 -1.21 0.07
C ASP A 67 12.10 -2.60 0.75
N MET A 68 11.33 -3.50 0.14
CA MET A 68 11.11 -4.86 0.61
C MET A 68 12.00 -5.85 -0.17
N LYS A 69 12.52 -6.88 0.52
CA LYS A 69 13.57 -7.79 0.01
C LYS A 69 13.06 -9.08 -0.64
N GLY A 70 11.85 -9.11 -1.24
CA GLY A 70 11.39 -10.25 -2.05
C GLY A 70 11.04 -11.53 -1.30
N ARG A 71 10.82 -11.48 0.02
CA ARG A 71 10.46 -12.65 0.85
C ARG A 71 9.11 -12.49 1.56
N ASN A 72 8.34 -11.48 1.16
CA ASN A 72 7.14 -11.05 1.83
C ASN A 72 5.94 -11.53 1.02
N ASP A 73 4.87 -11.95 1.69
CA ASP A 73 3.63 -12.23 0.98
C ASP A 73 2.83 -10.95 0.71
N TYR A 74 1.72 -11.07 -0.02
CA TYR A 74 0.93 -9.88 -0.37
C TYR A 74 0.35 -9.16 0.86
N GLN A 75 0.10 -9.88 1.95
CA GLN A 75 -0.38 -9.26 3.18
C GLN A 75 0.72 -8.43 3.84
N ASP A 76 1.96 -8.91 3.79
CA ASP A 76 3.11 -8.15 4.26
C ASP A 76 3.33 -6.87 3.42
N ILE A 77 3.17 -6.94 2.09
CA ILE A 77 3.25 -5.76 1.20
C ILE A 77 2.17 -4.75 1.58
N CYS A 78 0.92 -5.21 1.71
CA CYS A 78 -0.18 -4.35 2.09
C CYS A 78 0.02 -3.73 3.48
N LEU A 79 0.33 -4.53 4.49
CA LEU A 79 0.60 -4.01 5.84
C LEU A 79 1.73 -2.99 5.79
N ARG A 80 2.81 -3.25 5.06
CA ARG A 80 3.90 -2.29 4.90
C ARG A 80 3.44 -0.97 4.27
N PHE A 81 2.59 -1.02 3.26
CA PHE A 81 2.01 0.16 2.62
C PHE A 81 1.22 1.00 3.62
N PHE A 82 0.35 0.37 4.40
CA PHE A 82 -0.43 1.04 5.45
C PHE A 82 0.45 1.58 6.59
N GLU A 83 1.48 0.86 7.02
CA GLU A 83 2.42 1.32 8.05
C GLU A 83 3.09 2.64 7.66
N ARG A 84 3.42 2.86 6.37
CA ARG A 84 4.03 4.12 5.91
C ARG A 84 3.11 5.31 6.11
N ILE A 85 1.81 5.14 5.90
CA ILE A 85 0.81 6.18 6.15
C ILE A 85 0.61 6.33 7.67
N ALA A 86 0.52 5.23 8.41
CA ALA A 86 0.38 5.23 9.86
C ALA A 86 1.47 6.06 10.56
N GLU A 87 2.72 5.97 10.08
CA GLU A 87 3.85 6.77 10.59
C GLU A 87 3.61 8.27 10.41
N LYS A 88 3.11 8.71 9.25
CA LYS A 88 2.82 10.13 8.97
C LYS A 88 1.73 10.67 9.91
N TYR A 89 0.72 9.87 10.20
CA TYR A 89 -0.36 10.22 11.13
C TYR A 89 -0.05 9.88 12.61
N LYS A 90 1.20 9.49 12.91
CA LYS A 90 1.67 9.17 14.27
C LYS A 90 0.78 8.17 15.00
N VAL A 91 0.28 7.16 14.28
CA VAL A 91 -0.49 6.06 14.89
C VAL A 91 0.42 5.29 15.85
N GLU A 92 -0.12 4.92 17.02
CA GLU A 92 0.63 4.25 18.09
C GLU A 92 1.26 2.94 17.61
N ARG A 93 2.59 2.83 17.74
CA ARG A 93 3.38 1.71 17.18
C ARG A 93 3.45 0.48 18.09
N PHE A 94 3.26 0.64 19.40
CA PHE A 94 3.45 -0.44 20.37
C PHE A 94 2.14 -1.16 20.74
N LYS A 95 1.02 -0.72 20.19
CA LYS A 95 -0.27 -1.41 20.30
C LYS A 95 -0.31 -2.60 19.34
N ILE A 96 -0.93 -3.69 19.79
CA ILE A 96 -1.29 -4.82 18.92
C ILE A 96 -2.66 -4.53 18.31
N TYR A 97 -2.75 -4.62 16.98
CA TYR A 97 -3.97 -4.40 16.21
C TYR A 97 -4.42 -5.70 15.53
N ARG A 98 -5.73 -5.86 15.27
CA ARG A 98 -6.15 -6.72 14.16
C ARG A 98 -5.82 -6.00 12.84
N ALA A 99 -5.33 -6.73 11.84
CA ALA A 99 -4.92 -6.13 10.57
C ALA A 99 -6.06 -5.33 9.90
N GLU A 100 -7.28 -5.85 9.94
CA GLU A 100 -8.49 -5.17 9.46
C GLU A 100 -8.73 -3.81 10.14
N ASP A 101 -8.65 -3.77 11.47
CA ASP A 101 -8.88 -2.53 12.24
C ASP A 101 -7.76 -1.53 11.98
N PHE A 102 -6.51 -2.00 11.89
CA PHE A 102 -5.37 -1.16 11.59
C PHE A 102 -5.56 -0.43 10.25
N ILE A 103 -5.95 -1.18 9.21
CA ILE A 103 -6.25 -0.62 7.89
C ILE A 103 -7.39 0.40 7.97
N LYS A 104 -8.51 0.08 8.63
CA LYS A 104 -9.65 0.99 8.77
C LYS A 104 -9.26 2.31 9.45
N ILE A 105 -8.55 2.23 10.58
CA ILE A 105 -8.07 3.41 11.32
C ILE A 105 -7.22 4.32 10.44
N ILE A 106 -6.35 3.75 9.60
CA ILE A 106 -5.46 4.52 8.73
C ILE A 106 -6.23 5.19 7.61
N ILE A 107 -7.19 4.49 6.98
CA ILE A 107 -8.05 5.07 5.94
C ILE A 107 -8.86 6.23 6.52
N GLU A 108 -9.48 6.05 7.69
CA GLU A 108 -10.26 7.09 8.36
C GLU A 108 -9.40 8.31 8.69
N LYS A 109 -8.24 8.12 9.32
CA LYS A 109 -7.29 9.20 9.60
C LYS A 109 -6.80 9.91 8.35
N PHE A 110 -6.59 9.18 7.25
CA PHE A 110 -6.20 9.77 5.99
C PHE A 110 -7.31 10.66 5.42
N LYS A 111 -8.56 10.17 5.43
CA LYS A 111 -9.75 10.90 4.95
C LYS A 111 -10.07 12.16 5.76
N GLU A 112 -9.76 12.17 7.06
CA GLU A 112 -9.90 13.37 7.90
C GLU A 112 -9.01 14.52 7.42
N ASN A 113 -7.86 14.22 6.81
CA ASN A 113 -6.93 15.23 6.33
C ASN A 113 -6.07 14.72 5.15
N PRO A 114 -6.66 14.58 3.94
CA PRO A 114 -6.03 13.89 2.82
C PRO A 114 -4.91 14.72 2.17
N THR A 115 -4.95 16.05 2.29
CA THR A 115 -4.05 16.97 1.59
C THR A 115 -2.78 17.30 2.37
N SER A 116 -2.69 16.96 3.66
CA SER A 116 -1.54 17.35 4.50
C SER A 116 -0.18 16.82 4.04
N TYR A 117 -0.17 15.77 3.22
CA TYR A 117 1.06 15.09 2.80
C TYR A 117 1.19 14.86 1.30
N ILE A 118 0.21 15.30 0.50
CA ILE A 118 0.26 15.14 -0.96
C ILE A 118 1.21 16.19 -1.52
N LYS A 119 2.26 15.72 -2.20
CA LYS A 119 3.10 16.54 -3.06
C LYS A 119 2.96 16.05 -4.49
N ASN A 120 2.77 16.97 -5.43
CA ASN A 120 2.69 16.61 -6.84
C ASN A 120 4.06 16.13 -7.33
N VAL A 121 4.19 14.83 -7.54
CA VAL A 121 5.34 14.24 -8.22
C VAL A 121 5.12 14.39 -9.74
N PRO A 122 6.11 14.82 -10.53
CA PRO A 122 6.01 14.83 -12.00
C PRO A 122 5.84 13.42 -12.59
N GLY A 123 4.99 13.26 -13.60
CA GLY A 123 4.68 11.94 -14.20
C GLY A 123 5.91 11.16 -14.70
N PHE A 124 6.86 11.84 -15.35
CA PHE A 124 8.09 11.19 -15.84
C PHE A 124 8.95 10.58 -14.72
N ILE A 125 8.86 11.11 -13.49
CA ILE A 125 9.54 10.55 -12.31
C ILE A 125 8.82 9.30 -11.80
N LYS A 126 7.48 9.29 -11.82
CA LYS A 126 6.66 8.14 -11.37
C LYS A 126 6.83 6.93 -12.27
N HIS A 127 6.83 7.16 -13.59
CA HIS A 127 6.94 6.13 -14.61
C HIS A 127 8.33 5.47 -14.58
N ASN A 128 9.38 6.24 -14.25
CA ASN A 128 10.73 5.70 -14.20
C ASN A 128 10.98 4.92 -12.89
N LYS A 129 11.42 3.65 -13.02
CA LYS A 129 11.62 2.78 -11.87
C LYS A 129 12.67 3.25 -10.87
N ILE A 130 13.72 3.91 -11.33
CA ILE A 130 14.86 4.36 -10.53
C ILE A 130 14.55 5.73 -9.92
N LEU A 131 14.07 6.68 -10.72
CA LEU A 131 13.79 8.05 -10.26
C LEU A 131 12.69 8.07 -9.19
N SER A 132 11.67 7.22 -9.32
CA SER A 132 10.59 7.11 -8.33
C SER A 132 11.09 6.77 -6.92
N LEU A 133 12.24 6.10 -6.79
CA LEU A 133 12.78 5.71 -5.49
C LEU A 133 13.27 6.92 -4.69
N ALA A 134 13.70 7.99 -5.37
CA ALA A 134 14.09 9.24 -4.74
C ALA A 134 12.88 9.98 -4.13
N VAL A 135 11.68 9.75 -4.65
CA VAL A 135 10.42 10.39 -4.22
C VAL A 135 9.42 9.39 -3.62
N LYS A 136 9.91 8.23 -3.15
CA LYS A 136 9.08 7.11 -2.70
C LYS A 136 8.03 7.50 -1.65
N GLU A 137 8.38 8.37 -0.71
CA GLU A 137 7.48 8.77 0.37
C GLU A 137 6.29 9.62 -0.10
N ASP A 138 6.48 10.40 -1.17
CA ASP A 138 5.42 11.21 -1.78
C ASP A 138 4.58 10.34 -2.72
N LEU A 139 5.22 9.46 -3.50
CA LEU A 139 4.55 8.50 -4.38
C LEU A 139 3.65 7.51 -3.61
N ILE A 140 4.08 7.04 -2.43
CA ILE A 140 3.26 6.20 -1.55
C ILE A 140 1.97 6.92 -1.13
N VAL A 141 2.07 8.20 -0.77
CA VAL A 141 0.90 9.00 -0.36
C VAL A 141 -0.03 9.23 -1.53
N GLU A 142 0.51 9.52 -2.71
CA GLU A 142 -0.28 9.74 -3.92
C GLU A 142 -1.05 8.47 -4.33
N ILE A 143 -0.38 7.30 -4.33
CA ILE A 143 -1.06 6.01 -4.58
C ILE A 143 -2.15 5.75 -3.52
N PHE A 144 -1.88 6.08 -2.26
CA PHE A 144 -2.86 5.90 -1.19
C PHE A 144 -4.08 6.81 -1.37
N ALA A 145 -3.86 8.06 -1.77
CA ALA A 145 -4.92 9.02 -2.06
C ALA A 145 -5.82 8.53 -3.19
N ASP A 146 -5.26 8.16 -4.34
CA ASP A 146 -6.00 7.67 -5.50
C ASP A 146 -6.82 6.40 -5.18
N LEU A 147 -6.34 5.53 -4.29
CA LEU A 147 -7.05 4.31 -3.90
C LEU A 147 -8.18 4.59 -2.88
N PHE A 148 -7.96 5.43 -1.88
CA PHE A 148 -8.85 5.50 -0.71
C PHE A 148 -9.62 6.80 -0.53
N VAL A 149 -9.34 7.83 -1.30
CA VAL A 149 -10.16 9.06 -1.40
C VAL A 149 -11.04 8.98 -2.63
#